data_AF-A0A3G9IEX3-F1
#
_entry.id   AF-A0A3G9IEX3-F1
#
_cell.length_a   1.000
_cell.length_b   1.000
_cell.length_c   1.000
_cell.angle_alpha   90.00
_cell.angle_beta   90.00
_cell.angle_gamma   90.00
#
_symmetry.space_group_name_H-M   'P 1'
#
loop_
_entity.id
_entity.type
_entity.pdbx_description
1 polymer ?
#
loop_
_entity_poly.entity_id
_entity_poly.type
_entity_poly.pdbx_seq_one_letter_code
_entity_poly.pdbx_strand_id
1 'polypeptide(L)'
;MTGNDATLSGPLLRAGCELVVTHQLASATYLHRKLGIPFDGALALIAELERAGVIEPHNGMAASRGIRYRADQLRDALAALEGAN
;
A
#
# COMPACT_ATOMS: atom_id res chain seq x y z
N MET A 1 -14.56 19.49 -12.43
CA MET A 1 -14.33 18.57 -11.31
C MET A 1 -13.27 17.60 -11.78
N THR A 2 -12.01 17.88 -11.42
CA THR A 2 -10.83 17.28 -12.06
C THR A 2 -10.71 15.81 -11.68
N GLY A 3 -10.80 14.94 -12.68
CA GLY A 3 -10.56 13.51 -12.54
C GLY A 3 -9.14 13.28 -12.02
N ASN A 4 -9.07 12.64 -10.86
CA ASN A 4 -7.84 12.03 -10.37
C ASN A 4 -7.99 10.52 -10.60
N ASP A 5 -8.09 10.13 -11.88
CA ASP A 5 -7.72 8.80 -12.37
C ASP A 5 -6.21 8.64 -12.18
N ALA A 6 -5.79 8.63 -10.91
CA ALA A 6 -4.49 8.19 -10.47
C ALA A 6 -4.40 6.74 -10.90
N THR A 7 -3.98 6.53 -12.15
CA THR A 7 -3.15 5.41 -12.52
C THR A 7 -2.16 5.31 -11.37
N LEU A 8 -2.35 4.29 -10.52
CA LEU A 8 -1.44 3.97 -9.43
C LEU A 8 -0.11 3.67 -10.10
N SER A 9 0.66 4.74 -10.36
CA SER A 9 1.87 4.63 -11.14
C SER A 9 2.84 3.81 -10.32
N GLY A 10 3.66 2.98 -10.99
CA GLY A 10 4.67 2.16 -10.32
C GLY A 10 5.43 2.89 -9.19
N PRO A 11 5.81 4.18 -9.34
CA PRO A 11 6.42 4.96 -8.27
C PRO A 11 5.56 5.12 -7.00
N LEU A 12 4.27 5.35 -7.14
CA LEU A 12 3.36 5.61 -6.03
C LEU A 12 3.06 4.29 -5.27
N LEU A 13 2.90 3.20 -6.01
CA LEU A 13 2.74 1.86 -5.46
C LEU A 13 3.99 1.42 -4.68
N ARG A 14 5.18 1.68 -5.25
CA ARG A 14 6.48 1.43 -4.60
C ARG A 14 6.62 2.21 -3.29
N ALA A 15 6.35 3.51 -3.31
CA ALA A 15 6.43 4.36 -2.12
C ALA A 15 5.44 3.92 -1.02
N GLY A 16 4.24 3.50 -1.42
CA GLY A 16 3.27 2.94 -0.50
C GLY A 16 3.74 1.63 0.15
N CYS A 17 4.28 0.71 -0.65
CA CYS A 17 4.88 -0.54 -0.14
C CYS A 17 6.00 -0.25 0.87
N GLU A 18 6.91 0.67 0.52
CA GLU A 18 8.01 1.06 1.39
C GLU A 18 7.54 1.60 2.74
N LEU A 19 6.54 2.50 2.73
CA LEU A 19 5.97 3.05 3.96
C LEU A 19 5.30 1.97 4.81
N VAL A 20 4.49 1.12 4.19
CA VAL A 20 3.77 0.05 4.91
C VAL A 20 4.75 -0.91 5.56
N VAL A 21 5.74 -1.41 4.82
CA VAL A 21 6.70 -2.40 5.32
C VAL A 21 7.65 -1.77 6.35
N THR A 22 8.14 -0.55 6.11
CA THR A 22 9.07 0.09 7.05
C THR A 22 8.40 0.47 8.37
N HIS A 23 7.18 1.04 8.31
CA HIS A 23 6.47 1.50 9.50
C HIS A 23 5.54 0.45 10.12
N GLN A 24 5.44 -0.72 9.49
CA GLN A 24 4.54 -1.81 9.90
C GLN A 24 3.11 -1.33 10.12
N LEU A 25 2.63 -0.44 9.24
CA LEU A 25 1.29 0.15 9.32
C LEU A 25 0.62 0.25 7.94
N ALA A 26 -0.33 -0.65 7.68
CA ALA A 26 -1.16 -0.65 6.46
C ALA A 26 -2.52 0.01 6.70
N SER A 27 -2.53 1.34 6.75
CA SER A 27 -3.75 2.15 6.94
C SER A 27 -3.90 3.21 5.85
N ALA A 28 -5.10 3.33 5.26
CA ALA A 28 -5.41 4.36 4.28
C ALA A 28 -5.24 5.78 4.86
N THR A 29 -5.63 5.98 6.13
CA THR A 29 -5.48 7.25 6.85
C THR A 29 -4.00 7.60 7.11
N TYR A 30 -3.13 6.60 7.20
CA TYR A 30 -1.69 6.85 7.30
C TYR A 30 -1.11 7.24 5.93
N LEU A 31 -1.44 6.46 4.90
CA LEU A 31 -0.88 6.63 3.56
C LEU A 31 -1.32 7.94 2.89
N HIS A 32 -2.60 8.32 2.99
CA HIS A 32 -3.04 9.59 2.37
C HIS A 32 -2.33 10.81 2.99
N ARG A 33 -2.04 10.80 4.30
CA ARG A 33 -1.31 11.88 4.98
C ARG A 33 0.17 11.89 4.63
N LYS A 34 0.78 10.70 4.51
CA LYS A 34 2.21 10.57 4.29
C LYS A 34 2.61 10.79 2.83
N LEU A 35 1.77 10.34 1.89
CA LEU A 35 2.00 10.48 0.44
C LEU A 35 1.34 11.74 -0.16
N GLY A 36 0.50 12.46 0.61
CA GLY A 36 -0.18 13.66 0.12
C GLY A 36 -1.22 13.39 -0.97
N ILE A 37 -1.79 12.18 -1.00
CA ILE A 37 -2.77 11.75 -2.00
C ILE A 37 -4.20 11.83 -1.46
N PRO A 38 -5.23 11.87 -2.33
CA PRO A 38 -6.62 11.73 -1.90
C PRO A 38 -6.87 10.43 -1.15
N PHE A 39 -7.83 10.44 -0.22
CA PHE A 39 -8.16 9.26 0.59
C PHE A 39 -8.61 8.06 -0.27
N ASP A 40 -9.41 8.30 -1.31
CA ASP A 40 -9.81 7.26 -2.27
C ASP A 40 -8.61 6.64 -3.00
N GLY A 41 -7.60 7.45 -3.33
CA GLY A 41 -6.34 6.96 -3.89
C GLY A 41 -5.55 6.08 -2.92
N ALA A 42 -5.57 6.42 -1.63
CA ALA A 42 -4.96 5.59 -0.59
C ALA A 42 -5.71 4.26 -0.38
N LEU A 43 -7.04 4.26 -0.49
CA LEU A 43 -7.84 3.02 -0.48
C LEU A 43 -7.50 2.12 -1.66
N ALA A 44 -7.41 2.70 -2.86
CA ALA A 44 -7.01 1.97 -4.06
C ALA A 44 -5.59 1.39 -3.92
N LEU A 45 -4.66 2.16 -3.33
CA LEU A 45 -3.30 1.69 -3.07
C LEU A 45 -3.25 0.54 -2.07
N ILE A 46 -4.05 0.61 -1.01
CA ILE A 46 -4.22 -0.50 -0.04
C ILE A 46 -4.75 -1.76 -0.74
N ALA A 47 -5.73 -1.62 -1.63
CA ALA A 47 -6.28 -2.75 -2.39
C ALA A 47 -5.22 -3.37 -3.32
N GLU A 48 -4.39 -2.55 -3.96
CA GLU A 48 -3.31 -3.05 -4.82
C GLU A 48 -2.19 -3.73 -4.03
N LEU A 49 -1.81 -3.21 -2.87
CA LEU A 49 -0.86 -3.88 -1.98
C LEU A 49 -1.40 -5.23 -1.47
N GLU A 50 -2.72 -5.35 -1.27
CA GLU A 50 -3.37 -6.62 -0.92
C GLU A 50 -3.34 -7.59 -2.11
N ARG A 51 -3.67 -7.10 -3.31
CA ARG A 51 -3.64 -7.90 -4.54
C ARG A 51 -2.23 -8.43 -4.85
N ALA A 52 -1.19 -7.61 -4.63
CA ALA A 52 0.21 -8.00 -4.74
C ALA A 52 0.70 -8.91 -3.59
N GLY A 53 -0.12 -9.11 -2.56
CA GLY A 53 0.22 -9.97 -1.42
C GLY A 53 1.23 -9.36 -0.44
N VAL A 54 1.41 -8.03 -0.46
CA VAL A 54 2.24 -7.29 0.52
C VAL A 54 1.55 -7.23 1.88
N ILE A 55 0.23 -7.07 1.87
CA ILE A 55 -0.60 -7.01 3.07
C ILE A 55 -1.62 -8.15 3.09
N GLU A 56 -2.09 -8.46 4.29
CA GLU A 56 -3.11 -9.46 4.52
C GLU A 56 -4.51 -8.94 4.17
N PRO A 57 -5.43 -9.85 3.81
CA PRO A 57 -6.81 -9.48 3.58
C PRO A 57 -7.43 -8.86 4.82
N HIS A 58 -8.30 -7.88 4.60
CA HIS A 58 -8.99 -7.24 5.71
C HIS A 58 -10.00 -8.21 6.34
N ASN A 59 -9.83 -8.51 7.63
CA ASN A 59 -10.72 -9.41 8.38
C ASN A 59 -11.97 -8.72 8.97
N GLY A 60 -12.20 -7.44 8.64
CA GLY A 60 -13.36 -6.67 9.10
C GLY A 60 -13.31 -6.20 10.56
N MET A 61 -12.30 -6.59 11.34
CA MET A 61 -12.20 -6.27 12.77
C MET A 61 -11.15 -5.21 13.10
N ALA A 62 -10.14 -5.02 12.24
CA ALA A 62 -9.01 -4.11 12.51
C ALA A 62 -8.90 -2.96 11.50
N ALA A 63 -8.81 -1.71 11.97
CA ALA A 63 -8.66 -0.52 11.12
C ALA A 63 -7.36 -0.48 10.29
N SER A 64 -6.37 -1.34 10.60
CA SER A 64 -5.14 -1.53 9.83
C SER A 64 -5.03 -2.99 9.41
N ARG A 65 -4.50 -3.23 8.21
CA ARG A 65 -4.29 -4.59 7.68
C ARG A 65 -2.99 -5.18 8.22
N GLY A 66 -2.97 -6.51 8.38
CA GLY A 66 -1.73 -7.24 8.69
C GLY A 66 -0.74 -7.12 7.53
N ILE A 67 0.55 -7.19 7.81
CA ILE A 67 1.61 -7.02 6.81
C ILE A 67 2.38 -8.33 6.74
N ARG A 68 2.55 -8.86 5.53
CA ARG A 68 3.20 -10.16 5.34
C ARG A 68 4.72 -10.10 5.46
N TYR A 69 5.29 -8.92 5.25
CA TYR A 69 6.73 -8.67 5.26
C TYR A 69 7.15 -7.89 6.49
N ARG A 70 8.28 -8.27 7.08
CA ARG A 70 8.92 -7.49 8.15
C ARG A 70 9.66 -6.28 7.58
N ALA A 71 9.97 -5.31 8.44
CA ALA A 71 10.66 -4.08 8.03
C ALA A 71 12.04 -4.34 7.37
N ASP A 72 12.74 -5.40 7.75
CA ASP A 72 14.01 -5.84 7.15
C ASP A 72 13.86 -6.53 5.79
N GLN A 73 12.63 -6.91 5.41
CA GLN A 73 12.30 -7.62 4.17
C GLN A 73 11.76 -6.70 3.07
N LEU A 74 12.04 -5.39 3.16
CA LEU A 74 11.57 -4.42 2.17
C LEU A 74 11.95 -4.80 0.73
N ARG A 75 13.16 -5.32 0.54
CA ARG A 75 13.64 -5.73 -0.79
C ARG A 75 12.76 -6.84 -1.39
N ASP A 76 12.37 -7.81 -0.58
CA ASP A 76 11.52 -8.93 -1.01
C ASP A 76 10.10 -8.45 -1.28
N ALA A 77 9.57 -7.54 -0.45
CA ALA A 77 8.26 -6.95 -0.64
C ALA A 77 8.16 -6.14 -1.96
N LEU A 78 9.21 -5.39 -2.29
CA LEU A 78 9.29 -4.65 -3.55
C LEU A 78 9.42 -5.59 -4.76
N ALA A 79 10.21 -6.66 -4.65
CA ALA A 79 10.32 -7.67 -5.70
C ALA A 79 8.98 -8.38 -5.96
N ALA A 80 8.20 -8.66 -4.92
CA ALA A 80 6.85 -9.22 -5.06
C ALA A 80 5.90 -8.28 -5.80
N LEU A 81 6.03 -6.97 -5.56
CA LEU A 81 5.25 -5.93 -6.24
C LEU A 81 5.59 -5.85 -7.74
N GLU A 82 6.87 -5.93 -8.08
CA GLU A 82 7.37 -5.87 -9.46
C GLU A 82 7.03 -7.14 -10.25
N GLY A 83 7.01 -8.32 -9.60
CA GLY A 83 6.64 -9.58 -10.24
C GLY A 83 5.13 -9.80 -10.43
N ALA A 84 4.29 -8.98 -9.80
CA ALA A 84 2.82 -9.08 -9.89
C ALA A 84 2.22 -8.23 -11.03
N ASN A 85 3.03 -7.42 -11.72
CA ASN A 85 2.62 -6.48 -12.78
C ASN A 85 3.10 -6.93 -14.16
#